data_AF-A0A7Y5LGA0-F1
#
_entry.id   AF-A0A7Y5LGA0-F1
#
_cell.length_a   1.000
_cell.length_b   1.000
_cell.length_c   1.000
_cell.angle_alpha   90.00
_cell.angle_beta   90.00
_cell.angle_gamma   90.00
#
_symmetry.space_group_name_H-M   'P 1'
#
loop_
_entity.id
_entity.type
_entity.pdbx_description
1 polymer ?
#
loop_
_entity_poly.entity_id
_entity_poly.type
_entity_poly.pdbx_seq_one_letter_code
_entity_poly.pdbx_strand_id
1 'polypeptide(L)' 'MKTLTIFGLAALTAGLLIAGPYNVGSKVENFTIQDLNGQGVNFSDLKGDVTVVMFIATQCPISNDYNQ' A
#
# COMPACT_ATOMS: atom_id res chain seq x y z
N MET A 1 30.35 -3.90 -25.30
CA MET A 1 30.34 -3.31 -23.94
C MET A 1 29.43 -2.09 -23.78
N LYS A 2 29.18 -1.28 -24.82
CA LYS A 2 28.25 -0.13 -24.77
C LYS A 2 26.75 -0.49 -24.88
N THR A 3 26.41 -1.67 -25.38
CA THR A 3 25.02 -2.12 -25.58
C THR A 3 24.40 -2.78 -24.36
N LEU A 4 25.20 -3.13 -23.34
CA LEU A 4 24.70 -3.80 -22.13
C LEU A 4 24.12 -2.82 -21.09
N THR A 5 24.47 -1.53 -21.18
CA THR A 5 24.00 -0.48 -20.27
C THR A 5 22.59 0.03 -20.57
N ILE A 6 22.06 -0.24 -21.76
CA ILE A 6 20.74 0.27 -22.19
C ILE A 6 19.59 -0.58 -21.63
N PHE A 7 19.79 -1.89 -21.40
CA PHE A 7 18.76 -2.75 -20.81
C PHE A 7 18.57 -2.56 -19.30
N GLY A 8 19.55 -1.98 -18.59
CA GLY A 8 19.44 -1.70 -17.16
C GLY A 8 18.49 -0.53 -16.83
N LEU A 9 18.31 0.41 -17.76
CA LEU A 9 17.51 1.62 -17.51
C LEU A 9 16.01 1.41 -17.72
N ALA A 10 15.61 0.44 -18.55
CA ALA A 10 14.21 0.15 -18.82
C ALA A 10 13.48 -0.59 -17.69
N ALA A 11 14.22 -1.26 -16.79
CA ALA A 11 13.63 -1.95 -15.64
C ALA A 11 13.35 -1.01 -14.44
N LEU A 12 13.91 0.20 -14.42
CA LEU A 12 13.74 1.15 -13.32
C LEU A 12 12.45 2.00 -13.43
N THR A 13 11.73 1.93 -14.55
CA THR A 13 10.53 2.75 -14.79
C THR A 13 9.22 2.05 -14.40
N ALA A 14 9.23 0.78 -14.04
CA ALA A 14 8.03 0.05 -13.59
C ALA A 14 7.56 0.43 -12.17
N GLY A 15 8.30 1.30 -11.46
CA GLY A 15 8.04 1.70 -10.08
C GLY A 15 7.28 3.01 -9.89
N LEU A 16 6.81 3.67 -10.95
CA LEU A 16 5.86 4.78 -10.80
C LEU A 16 4.49 4.20 -10.43
N LEU A 17 4.33 3.90 -9.14
CA LEU A 17 3.04 3.72 -8.51
C LEU A 17 2.20 4.96 -8.80
N ILE A 18 1.36 4.89 -9.82
CA ILE A 18 0.31 5.86 -10.07
C ILE A 18 -0.71 5.66 -8.95
N ALA A 19 -0.50 6.37 -7.84
CA ALA A 19 -1.57 6.63 -6.89
C ALA A 19 -2.61 7.46 -7.63
N GLY A 20 -3.61 6.80 -8.20
CA GLY A 20 -4.73 7.46 -8.83
C GLY A 20 -5.45 8.35 -7.81
N PRO A 21 -6.16 9.41 -8.25
CA PRO A 21 -6.93 10.24 -7.34
C PRO A 21 -8.05 9.41 -6.70
N TYR A 22 -7.90 9.04 -5.43
CA TYR A 22 -8.97 8.44 -4.63
C TYR A 22 -9.89 9.56 -4.16
N ASN A 23 -11.11 9.59 -4.69
CA ASN A 23 -12.13 10.56 -4.30
C ASN A 23 -13.19 9.88 -3.43
N VAL A 24 -13.93 10.67 -2.66
CA VAL A 24 -15.11 10.14 -1.94
C VAL A 24 -16.10 9.56 -2.94
N GLY A 25 -16.57 8.34 -2.68
CA GLY A 25 -17.44 7.59 -3.59
C GLY A 25 -16.71 6.72 -4.62
N SER A 26 -15.38 6.84 -4.76
CA SER A 26 -14.59 5.90 -5.55
C SER A 26 -14.59 4.51 -4.93
N LYS A 27 -14.57 3.47 -5.78
CA LYS A 27 -14.40 2.09 -5.34
C LYS A 27 -12.97 1.89 -4.84
N VAL A 28 -12.83 1.29 -3.65
CA VAL A 28 -11.53 0.83 -3.15
C VAL A 28 -11.24 -0.54 -3.74
N GLU A 29 -10.18 -0.63 -4.54
CA GLU A 29 -9.70 -1.87 -5.14
C GLU A 29 -9.19 -2.87 -4.09
N ASN A 30 -9.12 -4.14 -4.46
CA ASN A 30 -8.56 -5.15 -3.56
C ASN A 30 -7.04 -5.00 -3.48
N PHE A 31 -6.49 -5.21 -2.29
CA PHE A 31 -5.06 -5.21 -2.03
C PHE A 31 -4.72 -6.25 -0.97
N THR A 32 -3.46 -6.68 -0.95
CA THR A 32 -2.95 -7.65 0.04
C THR A 32 -2.00 -6.94 1.00
N ILE A 33 -2.19 -7.15 2.29
CA ILE A 33 -1.26 -6.73 3.35
C ILE A 33 -0.66 -7.96 4.04
N GLN A 34 0.41 -7.75 4.80
CA GLN A 34 0.92 -8.79 5.71
C GLN A 34 0.32 -8.57 7.09
N ASP A 35 -0.13 -9.65 7.73
CA ASP A 35 -0.46 -9.64 9.16
C ASP A 35 0.81 -9.58 10.03
N LEU A 36 0.65 -9.53 11.34
CA LEU A 36 1.77 -9.48 12.28
C LEU A 36 2.62 -10.76 12.31
N ASN A 37 2.13 -11.85 11.74
CA ASN A 37 2.84 -13.11 11.59
C ASN A 37 3.50 -13.24 10.20
N GLY A 38 3.40 -12.22 9.35
CA GLY A 38 3.91 -12.21 7.98
C GLY A 38 3.03 -12.92 6.95
N GLN A 39 1.82 -13.33 7.30
CA GLN A 39 0.89 -13.98 6.37
C GLN A 39 0.19 -12.93 5.50
N GLY A 40 0.01 -13.24 4.22
CA GLY A 40 -0.76 -12.40 3.30
C GLY A 40 -2.26 -12.44 3.62
N VAL A 41 -2.89 -11.27 3.70
CA VAL A 41 -4.32 -11.09 3.93
C VAL A 41 -4.88 -10.13 2.89
N ASN A 42 -5.95 -10.50 2.21
CA ASN A 42 -6.60 -9.63 1.23
C ASN A 42 -7.62 -8.71 1.92
N PHE A 43 -7.71 -7.47 1.46
CA PHE A 43 -8.68 -6.50 1.96
C PHE A 43 -10.12 -6.99 1.78
N SER A 44 -10.43 -7.68 0.68
CA SER A 44 -11.74 -8.29 0.43
C SER A 44 -12.23 -9.18 1.57
N ASP A 45 -11.29 -9.86 2.23
CA ASP A 45 -11.59 -10.85 3.27
C ASP A 45 -11.84 -10.17 4.63
N LEU A 46 -11.54 -8.87 4.74
CA LEU A 46 -11.70 -8.04 5.94
C LEU A 46 -12.93 -7.13 5.89
N LYS A 47 -13.65 -7.08 4.77
CA LYS A 47 -14.80 -6.17 4.59
C LYS A 47 -16.04 -6.67 5.34
N GLY A 48 -16.69 -5.76 6.07
CA GLY A 48 -18.06 -5.90 6.59
C GLY A 48 -19.00 -4.87 5.97
N ASP A 49 -20.19 -4.68 6.56
CA ASP A 49 -21.19 -3.69 6.11
C ASP A 49 -20.61 -2.27 6.01
N VAL A 50 -19.77 -1.91 6.98
CA VAL A 50 -18.93 -0.71 6.98
C VAL A 50 -17.55 -1.10 7.47
N THR A 51 -16.51 -0.64 6.77
CA THR A 51 -15.12 -0.94 7.11
C THR A 51 -14.32 0.36 7.17
N VAL A 52 -13.61 0.59 8.27
CA VAL A 52 -12.66 1.71 8.44
C VAL A 52 -11.25 1.14 8.35
N VAL A 53 -10.43 1.68 7.45
CA VAL A 53 -9.02 1.30 7.30
C VAL A 53 -8.17 2.45 7.81
N MET A 54 -7.27 2.15 8.76
CA MET A 54 -6.34 3.12 9.34
C MET A 54 -4.91 2.68 9.10
N PHE A 55 -4.07 3.63 8.69
CA PHE A 55 -2.62 3.43 8.61
C PHE A 55 -1.97 4.06 9.84
N ILE A 56 -1.40 3.22 10.70
CA ILE A 56 -0.70 3.63 11.92
C ILE A 56 0.77 3.21 11.85
N ALA A 57 1.62 3.90 12.59
CA ALA A 57 3.04 3.59 12.64
C ALA A 57 3.60 3.86 14.03
N THR A 58 4.39 2.91 14.54
CA THR A 58 5.05 3.01 15.86
C THR A 58 6.04 4.18 15.94
N GLN A 59 6.53 4.66 14.79
CA GLN A 59 7.45 5.79 14.67
C GLN A 59 6.75 7.14 14.44
N CYS A 60 5.41 7.16 14.34
CA CYS A 60 4.65 8.39 14.18
C CYS A 60 4.16 8.89 15.55
N PRO A 61 4.68 10.01 16.09
CA PRO A 61 4.29 10.50 17.41
C PRO A 61 2.78 10.73 17.54
N ILE A 62 2.16 11.34 16.52
CA ILE A 62 0.72 11.63 16.51
C ILE A 62 -0.12 10.35 16.58
N SER A 63 0.30 9.26 15.92
CA SER A 63 -0.40 7.98 16.02
C SER A 63 -0.35 7.42 17.44
N ASN A 64 0.75 7.65 18.15
CA ASN A 64 0.97 7.11 19.49
C ASN A 64 0.30 7.95 20.59
N ASP A 65 0.02 9.23 20.32
CA ASP A 65 -0.70 10.13 21.24
C ASP A 65 -2.16 9.71 21.51
N TYR A 66 -2.71 8.79 20.70
CA TYR A 66 -4.03 8.20 20.89
C TYR A 66 -4.06 7.02 21.89
N ASN A 67 -2.92 6.61 22.45
CA ASN A 67 -2.83 5.49 23.41
C ASN A 67 -3.13 5.91 24.87
N GLN A 68 -4.10 6.81 25.09
CA GLN A 68 -4.48 7.32 26.42
C GLN A 68 -5.31 6.31 27.21
#